data_AF-W2YGL7-F1
#
_entry.id   AF-W2YGL7-F1
#
_cell.length_a   1.000
_cell.length_b   1.000
_cell.length_c   1.000
_cell.angle_alpha   90.00
_cell.angle_beta   90.00
_cell.angle_gamma   90.00
#
_symmetry.space_group_name_H-M   'P 1'
#
loop_
_entity.id
_entity.type
_entity.pdbx_description
1 polymer ?
#
loop_
_entity_poly.entity_id
_entity_poly.type
_entity_poly.pdbx_seq_one_letter_code
_entity_poly.pdbx_strand_id
1 'polypeptide(L)'
;MTLGIPTWLSDEERGRNLGLFEGGLCIRDIAKKIKRSRDAVVRALTGGRRDRRKPGRKPVVSERLARLLLRKASGDYSAAQLKIE
;
A
#
# COMPACT_ATOMS: atom_id res chain seq x y z
N MET A 1 -24.62 4.19 3.06
CA MET A 1 -23.37 3.55 3.51
C MET A 1 -22.29 3.85 2.49
N THR A 2 -21.52 4.93 2.68
CA THR A 2 -20.37 5.22 1.82
C THR A 2 -19.21 4.36 2.27
N LEU A 3 -18.80 3.39 1.45
CA LEU A 3 -17.52 2.69 1.62
C LEU A 3 -16.41 3.69 1.32
N GLY A 4 -16.14 4.56 2.30
CA GLY A 4 -15.07 5.53 2.24
C GLY A 4 -13.74 4.79 2.11
N ILE A 5 -12.94 5.21 1.14
CA ILE A 5 -11.51 4.89 1.02
C ILE A 5 -10.93 4.76 2.43
N PRO A 6 -10.19 3.69 2.79
CA PRO A 6 -9.56 3.61 4.10
C PRO A 6 -8.59 4.80 4.21
N THR A 7 -9.05 5.86 4.87
CA THR A 7 -8.28 7.08 5.05
C THR A 7 -7.16 6.72 6.00
N TRP A 8 -5.96 6.62 5.45
CA TRP A 8 -4.75 6.50 6.23
C TRP A 8 -4.73 7.64 7.24
N LEU A 9 -4.31 7.34 8.48
CA LEU A 9 -4.12 8.40 9.47
C LEU A 9 -3.16 9.45 8.93
N SER A 10 -3.62 10.69 8.92
CA SER A 10 -2.79 11.84 8.55
C SER A 10 -1.65 12.01 9.54
N ASP A 11 -0.60 12.73 9.11
CA ASP A 11 0.57 13.03 9.94
C ASP A 11 0.15 13.76 11.22
N GLU A 12 -0.79 14.70 11.09
CA GLU A 12 -1.37 15.40 12.23
C GLU A 12 -2.11 14.46 13.18
N GLU A 13 -2.97 13.57 12.65
CA GLU A 13 -3.70 12.61 13.49
C GLU A 13 -2.72 11.67 14.21
N ARG A 14 -1.59 11.31 13.59
CA ARG A 14 -0.53 10.51 14.24
C ARG A 14 0.19 11.29 15.33
N GLY A 15 0.54 12.55 15.09
CA GLY A 15 1.13 13.42 16.10
C GLY A 15 0.21 13.58 17.31
N ARG A 16 -1.10 13.74 17.09
CA ARG A 16 -2.11 13.77 18.16
C ARG A 16 -2.20 12.44 18.91
N ASN A 17 -2.15 11.30 18.22
CA ASN A 17 -2.12 9.98 18.86
C ASN A 17 -0.89 9.84 19.77
N LEU A 18 0.29 10.22 19.26
CA LEU A 18 1.54 10.12 20.00
C LEU A 18 1.50 11.00 21.25
N GLY A 19 1.12 12.27 21.11
CA GLY A 19 1.05 13.18 22.26
C GLY A 19 0.02 12.75 23.32
N LEU A 20 -1.13 12.18 22.92
CA LEU A 20 -2.11 11.65 23.89
C LEU A 20 -1.60 10.38 24.59
N PHE A 21 -0.87 9.53 23.88
CA PHE A 21 -0.27 8.33 24.45
C PHE A 21 0.85 8.66 25.43
N GLU A 22 1.72 9.61 25.07
CA GLU A 22 2.76 10.15 25.95
C GLU A 22 2.16 10.86 27.17
N GLY A 23 0.99 11.50 27.02
CA GLY A 23 0.20 12.04 28.12
C GLY A 23 -0.50 10.99 29.00
N GLY A 24 -0.24 9.69 28.80
CA GLY A 24 -0.73 8.60 29.64
C GLY A 24 -2.14 8.12 29.34
N LEU A 25 -2.78 8.58 28.25
CA LEU A 25 -4.11 8.08 27.90
C LEU A 25 -4.04 6.65 27.36
N CYS A 26 -5.03 5.83 27.73
CA CYS A 26 -5.13 4.48 27.20
C CYS A 26 -5.60 4.49 25.73
N ILE A 27 -5.22 3.46 24.98
CA ILE A 27 -5.56 3.30 23.55
C ILE A 27 -7.07 3.42 23.28
N ARG A 28 -7.90 2.93 24.20
CA ARG A 28 -9.36 2.97 24.06
C ARG A 28 -9.90 4.40 24.11
N ASP A 29 -9.34 5.24 24.98
CA ASP A 29 -9.79 6.62 25.14
C ASP A 29 -9.26 7.50 24.00
N ILE A 30 -8.04 7.24 23.55
CA ILE A 30 -7.47 7.87 22.35
C ILE A 30 -8.35 7.56 21.13
N ALA A 31 -8.74 6.30 20.94
CA ALA A 31 -9.60 5.86 19.83
C ALA A 31 -10.96 6.58 19.85
N LYS A 32 -11.58 6.74 21.02
CA LYS A 32 -12.82 7.51 21.19
C LYS A 32 -12.61 8.99 20.86
N LYS A 33 -11.52 9.58 21.34
CA LYS A 33 -11.21 11.01 21.18
C LYS A 33 -10.94 11.38 19.72
N ILE A 34 -10.21 10.54 18.99
CA ILE A 34 -9.85 10.76 17.58
C ILE A 34 -10.90 10.15 16.63
N LYS A 35 -11.93 9.48 17.16
CA LYS A 35 -12.99 8.80 16.38
C LYS A 35 -12.44 7.79 15.36
N ARG A 36 -11.43 7.02 15.78
CA ARG A 36 -10.79 5.98 14.96
C ARG A 36 -10.87 4.62 15.63
N SER A 37 -10.60 3.55 14.88
CA SER A 37 -10.53 2.21 15.45
C SER A 37 -9.31 2.07 16.37
N ARG A 38 -9.42 1.21 17.39
CA ARG A 38 -8.30 0.88 18.29
C ARG A 38 -7.08 0.38 17.50
N ASP A 39 -7.32 -0.43 16.48
CA ASP A 39 -6.29 -0.92 15.54
C ASP A 39 -5.54 0.21 14.84
N ALA A 40 -6.25 1.27 14.43
CA ALA A 40 -5.64 2.40 13.77
C ALA A 40 -4.71 3.18 14.73
N VAL A 41 -5.11 3.31 16.00
CA VAL A 41 -4.28 3.90 17.06
C VAL A 41 -3.04 3.05 17.32
N VAL A 42 -3.19 1.73 17.48
CA VAL A 42 -2.05 0.81 17.67
C VAL A 42 -1.06 0.92 16.50
N ARG A 43 -1.54 0.91 15.25
CA ARG A 43 -0.70 1.05 14.04
C ARG A 43 -0.02 2.42 13.95
N ALA A 44 -0.66 3.47 14.43
CA ALA A 44 -0.07 4.81 14.49
C ALA A 44 1.08 4.87 15.49
N LEU A 45 0.92 4.26 16.66
CA LEU A 45 1.94 4.24 17.73
C LEU A 45 3.11 3.28 17.43
N THR A 46 2.84 2.13 16.80
CA THR A 46 3.88 1.13 16.47
C THR A 46 4.76 1.50 15.28
N GLY A 47 4.53 2.65 14.64
CA GLY A 47 5.47 3.20 13.65
C GLY A 47 5.71 2.30 12.43
N GLY A 48 4.71 1.53 12.00
CA GLY A 48 4.83 0.67 10.83
C GLY A 48 5.23 1.48 9.59
N ARG A 49 6.41 1.19 9.03
CA ARG A 49 7.03 1.90 7.89
C ARG A 49 6.00 2.22 6.82
N ARG A 50 5.69 3.51 6.67
CA ARG A 50 4.79 4.07 5.64
C ARG A 50 5.18 3.66 4.22
N ASP A 51 6.45 3.33 4.01
CA ASP A 51 7.05 3.31 2.67
C ASP A 51 7.45 1.95 2.13
N ARG A 52 7.02 0.84 2.73
CA ARG A 52 7.10 -0.41 1.97
C ARG A 52 5.97 -0.40 0.94
N ARG A 53 6.21 0.29 -0.19
CA ARG A 53 5.47 0.08 -1.44
C ARG A 53 5.36 -1.42 -1.57
N LYS A 54 4.13 -1.94 -1.48
CA LYS A 54 3.92 -3.37 -1.67
C LYS A 54 4.50 -3.68 -3.05
N PRO A 55 5.41 -4.67 -3.17
CA PRO A 55 5.92 -5.02 -4.48
C PRO A 55 4.72 -5.30 -5.37
N GLY A 56 4.72 -4.69 -6.55
CA GLY A 56 3.68 -4.93 -7.53
C GLY A 56 3.60 -6.42 -7.87
N ARG A 57 2.51 -6.83 -8.50
CA ARG A 57 2.39 -8.19 -9.03
C ARG A 57 3.61 -8.47 -9.91
N LYS A 58 4.23 -9.64 -9.74
CA LYS A 58 5.32 -10.07 -10.61
C LYS A 58 4.82 -10.06 -12.06
N PRO A 59 5.62 -9.57 -13.02
CA PRO A 59 5.25 -9.62 -14.42
C PRO A 59 5.07 -11.07 -14.85
N VAL A 60 4.09 -11.32 -15.74
CA VAL A 60 3.81 -12.65 -16.30
C VAL A 60 4.97 -13.13 -17.17
N VAL A 61 5.70 -12.18 -17.77
CA VAL A 61 6.79 -12.41 -18.72
C VAL A 61 8.11 -12.03 -18.06
N SER A 62 9.11 -12.89 -18.17
CA SER A 62 10.48 -12.58 -17.72
C SER A 62 11.11 -11.50 -18.59
N GLU A 63 12.06 -10.74 -18.04
CA GLU A 63 12.74 -9.67 -18.78
C GLU A 63 13.46 -10.19 -20.04
N ARG A 64 14.02 -11.41 -19.97
CA ARG A 64 14.62 -12.08 -21.13
C ARG A 64 13.57 -12.34 -22.23
N LEU A 65 12.41 -12.86 -21.86
CA LEU A 65 11.34 -13.14 -22.80
C LEU A 65 10.77 -11.86 -23.40
N ALA A 66 10.63 -10.79 -22.61
CA ALA A 66 10.23 -9.48 -23.10
C ALA A 66 11.21 -8.95 -24.16
N ARG A 67 12.53 -9.07 -23.93
CA ARG A 67 13.55 -8.67 -24.91
C ARG A 67 13.49 -9.49 -26.20
N LEU A 68 13.24 -10.81 -26.12
CA LEU A 68 13.09 -11.67 -27.29
C LEU A 68 11.84 -11.30 -28.10
N LEU A 69 10.71 -11.05 -27.43
CA LEU A 69 9.48 -10.59 -28.06
C LEU A 69 9.68 -9.26 -28.78
N LEU A 70 10.33 -8.29 -28.14
CA LEU A 70 10.64 -6.99 -28.76
C LEU A 70 11.53 -7.11 -30.00
N ARG A 71 12.50 -8.03 -30.00
CA ARG A 71 13.35 -8.31 -31.17
C ARG A 71 12.59 -9.02 -32.29
N LYS A 72 11.70 -9.95 -31.95
CA LYS A 72 10.87 -10.65 -32.95
C LYS A 72 9.81 -9.73 -33.55
N ALA A 73 9.34 -8.76 -32.79
CA ALA A 73 8.33 -7.78 -33.20
C ALA A 73 8.83 -6.73 -34.21
N SER A 74 10.06 -6.83 -34.74
CA SER A 74 10.57 -5.95 -35.80
C SER A 74 9.91 -6.15 -37.18
N GLY A 75 8.81 -6.91 -37.26
CA GLY A 75 7.99 -7.09 -38.47
C GLY A 75 6.51 -7.14 -38.12
N ASP A 76 5.63 -7.32 -39.12
CA ASP A 76 4.16 -7.31 -38.99
C ASP A 76 3.59 -8.58 -38.32
N TYR A 77 4.14 -8.94 -37.17
CA TYR A 77 3.65 -10.06 -36.37
C TYR A 77 2.54 -9.60 -35.43
N SER A 78 1.39 -10.26 -35.50
CA SER A 78 0.32 -10.06 -34.53
C SER A 78 0.72 -10.62 -33.15
N ALA A 79 0.13 -10.09 -32.08
CA ALA A 79 0.37 -10.58 -30.72
C ALA A 79 0.08 -12.09 -30.54
N ALA A 80 -0.85 -12.65 -31.32
CA ALA A 80 -1.15 -14.08 -31.33
C ALA A 80 -0.02 -14.92 -31.97
N GLN A 81 0.69 -14.38 -32.96
CA GLN A 81 1.86 -15.01 -33.59
C GLN A 81 3.14 -14.89 -32.75
N LEU A 82 3.15 -13.95 -31.80
CA LEU A 82 4.21 -13.78 -30.82
C LEU A 82 4.02 -14.66 -29.57
N LYS A 83 3.04 -15.59 -29.56
CA LYS A 83 2.94 -16.63 -28.54
C LYS A 83 4.23 -17.45 -28.49
N ILE A 84 4.75 -17.62 -27.28
CA ILE A 84 5.91 -18.46 -26.98
C ILE A 84 5.42 -19.43 -25.91
N GLU A 85 5.49 -20.74 -26.20
CA GLU A 85 5.41 -21.81 -25.19
C GLU A 85 6.58 -21.73 -24.21
#